data_AF-A0A944J5I0-F1
#
_entry.id   AF-A0A944J5I0-F1
#
_cell.length_a   1.000
_cell.length_b   1.000
_cell.length_c   1.000
_cell.angle_alpha   90.00
_cell.angle_beta   90.00
_cell.angle_gamma   90.00
#
_symmetry.space_group_name_H-M   'P 1'
#
loop_
_entity.id
_entity.type
_entity.pdbx_description
1 polymer ?
#
loop_
_entity_poly.entity_id
_entity_poly.type
_entity_poly.pdbx_seq_one_letter_code
_entity_poly.pdbx_strand_id
1 'polypeptide(L)'
;MTKQLTTQNATITTAAVEVKTLTISGKQVTLAVFRQLQEEPLIAEEGTLNGEPWGVVNYHPDKCGDDRFAHVHVVWQRGPELLRARVDKIPNFEVGGRQRYQNGRYLEVEAVEPFRSRDTDRLLAGSVLEWLCGEAEKCPLPQKDVKRWKAQHDDYATFDSGHGFIVLARASAAALEAANARAKADIALAALAKRKGKRPTDPTEAMRWEWQSLEGIQAEADTAVTEARAARDALIAEVTEWGVALADIREAHNHLVEAEAARRERHRAARRSLGELPQLFIAV
;
A
#
# COMPACT_ATOMS: atom_id res chain seq x y z
N MET A 1 -43.16 -26.08 -24.30
CA MET A 1 -43.39 -25.01 -25.29
C MET A 1 -42.64 -23.77 -24.85
N THR A 2 -41.57 -23.41 -25.53
CA THR A 2 -40.80 -22.18 -25.31
C THR A 2 -41.60 -21.00 -25.86
N LYS A 3 -42.03 -20.07 -24.99
CA LYS A 3 -42.69 -18.84 -25.44
C LYS A 3 -41.70 -18.04 -26.28
N GLN A 4 -41.99 -17.89 -27.58
CA GLN A 4 -41.21 -17.11 -28.52
C GLN A 4 -41.46 -15.62 -28.24
N LEU A 5 -40.39 -14.85 -27.99
CA LEU A 5 -40.46 -13.38 -27.93
C LEU A 5 -40.77 -12.85 -29.35
N THR A 6 -41.88 -12.14 -29.50
CA THR A 6 -42.35 -11.50 -30.74
C THR A 6 -42.46 -10.00 -30.52
N THR A 7 -42.42 -9.19 -31.57
CA THR A 7 -42.63 -7.74 -31.48
C THR A 7 -44.00 -7.35 -30.92
N GLN A 8 -44.97 -8.29 -30.91
CA GLN A 8 -46.32 -8.10 -30.38
C GLN A 8 -46.39 -8.35 -28.87
N ASN A 9 -45.42 -9.07 -28.29
CA ASN A 9 -45.36 -9.35 -26.85
C ASN A 9 -44.13 -8.70 -26.16
N ALA A 10 -43.41 -7.84 -26.89
CA ALA A 10 -42.36 -6.97 -26.39
C ALA A 10 -42.84 -5.51 -26.42
N THR A 11 -42.74 -4.82 -25.29
CA THR A 11 -43.11 -3.40 -25.17
C THR A 11 -41.84 -2.56 -25.00
N ILE A 12 -41.71 -1.49 -25.78
CA ILE A 12 -40.68 -0.47 -25.58
C ILE A 12 -41.29 0.62 -24.71
N THR A 13 -40.87 0.69 -23.44
CA THR A 13 -41.17 1.83 -22.58
C THR A 13 -40.10 2.88 -22.82
N THR A 14 -40.46 3.97 -23.52
CA THR A 14 -39.57 5.11 -23.72
C THR A 14 -39.43 5.90 -22.42
N ALA A 15 -38.23 5.95 -21.87
CA ALA A 15 -37.89 6.89 -20.81
C ALA A 15 -37.74 8.30 -21.40
N ALA A 16 -38.21 9.33 -20.72
CA ALA A 16 -37.90 10.71 -21.08
C ALA A 16 -36.41 10.97 -20.82
N VAL A 17 -35.65 11.32 -21.86
CA VAL A 17 -34.21 11.59 -21.77
C VAL A 17 -33.98 13.08 -22.03
N GLU A 18 -33.38 13.78 -21.07
CA GLU A 18 -32.91 15.16 -21.25
C GLU A 18 -31.54 15.15 -21.94
N VAL A 19 -31.41 15.90 -23.04
CA VAL A 19 -30.13 16.04 -23.77
C VAL A 19 -29.49 17.36 -23.40
N LYS A 20 -28.37 17.31 -22.66
CA LYS A 20 -27.56 18.50 -22.36
C LYS A 20 -26.50 18.71 -23.44
N THR A 21 -26.45 19.92 -24.00
CA THR A 21 -25.47 20.31 -25.03
C THR A 21 -24.55 21.40 -24.49
N LEU A 22 -23.26 21.27 -24.79
CA LEU A 22 -22.27 22.30 -24.46
C LEU A 22 -22.37 23.42 -25.50
N THR A 23 -22.49 24.67 -25.05
CA THR A 23 -22.49 25.85 -25.94
C THR A 23 -21.41 26.84 -25.56
N ILE A 24 -20.77 27.45 -26.56
CA ILE A 24 -19.83 28.56 -26.39
C ILE A 24 -20.36 29.72 -27.22
N SER A 25 -20.63 30.85 -26.55
CA SER A 25 -21.23 32.04 -27.17
C SER A 25 -22.52 31.74 -27.95
N GLY A 26 -23.38 30.89 -27.38
CA GLY A 26 -24.67 30.50 -27.96
C GLY A 26 -24.60 29.49 -29.12
N LYS A 27 -23.41 29.02 -29.50
CA LYS A 27 -23.22 28.00 -30.53
C LYS A 27 -22.91 26.65 -29.90
N GLN A 28 -23.55 25.59 -30.37
CA GLN A 28 -23.23 24.23 -29.93
C GLN A 28 -21.76 23.90 -30.23
N VAL A 29 -21.09 23.31 -29.26
CA VAL A 29 -19.70 22.87 -29.40
C VAL A 29 -19.65 21.70 -30.36
N THR A 30 -18.75 21.81 -31.34
CA THR A 30 -18.43 20.74 -32.29
C THR A 30 -17.29 19.88 -31.78
N LEU A 31 -17.13 18.71 -32.39
CA LEU A 31 -16.01 17.82 -32.09
C LEU A 31 -14.64 18.49 -32.27
N ALA A 32 -14.51 19.36 -33.27
CA ALA A 32 -13.27 20.10 -33.53
C ALA A 32 -12.91 21.05 -32.38
N VAL A 33 -13.90 21.74 -31.82
CA VAL A 33 -13.70 22.66 -30.68
C VAL A 33 -13.37 21.87 -29.42
N PHE A 34 -14.05 20.75 -29.16
CA PHE A 34 -13.73 19.90 -28.00
C PHE A 34 -12.28 19.39 -28.03
N ARG A 35 -11.77 18.98 -29.20
CA ARG A 35 -10.37 18.55 -29.34
C ARG A 35 -9.35 19.65 -29.08
N GLN A 36 -9.75 20.93 -29.22
CA GLN A 36 -8.89 22.08 -28.94
C GLN A 36 -8.85 22.44 -27.44
N LEU A 37 -9.76 21.90 -26.62
CA LEU A 37 -9.70 22.09 -25.17
C LEU A 37 -8.41 21.46 -24.63
N GLN A 38 -7.67 22.24 -23.84
CA GLN A 38 -6.46 21.78 -23.19
C GLN A 38 -6.82 20.68 -22.19
N GLU A 39 -6.03 19.60 -22.22
CA GLU A 39 -6.18 18.52 -21.24
C GLU A 39 -5.41 18.87 -19.97
N GLU A 40 -6.11 18.89 -18.84
CA GLU A 40 -5.53 19.13 -17.52
C GLU A 40 -6.19 18.23 -16.45
N PRO A 41 -5.47 17.89 -15.36
CA PRO A 41 -6.02 17.07 -14.28
C PRO A 41 -7.19 17.77 -13.59
N LEU A 42 -8.37 17.15 -13.60
CA LEU A 42 -9.52 17.63 -12.83
C LEU A 42 -9.42 17.30 -11.34
N ILE A 43 -8.90 16.13 -10.99
CA ILE A 43 -8.71 15.72 -9.59
C ILE A 43 -7.25 15.97 -9.23
N ALA A 44 -7.02 16.79 -8.20
CA ALA A 44 -5.69 17.07 -7.67
C ALA A 44 -5.10 15.85 -6.94
N GLU A 45 -3.81 15.91 -6.61
CA GLU A 45 -3.12 14.81 -5.91
C GLU A 45 -3.70 14.54 -4.51
N GLU A 46 -4.19 15.58 -3.83
CA GLU A 46 -4.83 15.46 -2.53
C GLU A 46 -6.30 15.01 -2.60
N GLY A 47 -6.84 14.79 -3.81
CA GLY A 47 -8.21 14.29 -4.05
C GLY A 47 -9.29 15.35 -4.16
N THR A 48 -8.95 16.64 -4.15
CA THR A 48 -9.87 17.76 -4.40
C THR A 48 -10.12 17.94 -5.90
N LEU A 49 -11.14 18.72 -6.26
CA LEU A 49 -11.38 19.11 -7.65
C LEU A 49 -10.67 20.44 -7.93
N ASN A 50 -9.88 20.49 -9.02
CA ASN A 50 -9.19 21.70 -9.49
C ASN A 50 -10.14 22.74 -10.10
N GLY A 51 -11.42 22.41 -10.26
CA GLY A 51 -12.43 23.28 -10.84
C GLY A 51 -13.80 22.62 -10.90
N GLU A 52 -14.75 23.26 -11.59
CA GLU A 52 -16.13 22.80 -11.67
C GLU A 52 -16.32 21.84 -12.83
N PRO A 53 -16.69 20.57 -12.59
CA PRO A 53 -17.02 19.65 -13.66
C PRO A 53 -18.40 19.94 -14.24
N TRP A 54 -18.49 20.07 -15.56
CA TRP A 54 -19.75 20.36 -16.25
C TRP A 54 -20.46 19.09 -16.72
N GLY A 55 -19.70 18.08 -17.14
CA GLY A 55 -20.28 16.84 -17.62
C GLY A 55 -19.29 15.89 -18.27
N VAL A 56 -19.75 14.66 -18.51
CA VAL A 56 -18.96 13.60 -19.15
C VAL A 56 -19.20 13.56 -20.65
N VAL A 57 -18.14 13.32 -21.43
CA VAL A 57 -18.20 13.19 -22.88
C VAL A 57 -17.84 11.76 -23.26
N ASN A 58 -18.73 11.09 -23.99
CA ASN A 58 -18.48 9.75 -24.53
C ASN A 58 -17.75 9.82 -25.89
N TYR A 59 -16.63 10.55 -25.92
CA TYR A 59 -15.77 10.68 -27.08
C TYR A 59 -14.31 10.60 -26.65
N HIS A 60 -13.56 9.73 -27.32
CA HIS A 60 -12.17 9.41 -27.01
C HIS A 60 -11.26 10.02 -28.09
N PRO A 61 -10.76 11.26 -27.92
CA PRO A 61 -9.92 11.92 -28.93
C PRO A 61 -8.65 11.11 -29.22
N ASP A 62 -8.11 10.41 -28.23
CA ASP A 62 -6.85 9.68 -28.31
C ASP A 62 -7.01 8.18 -28.62
N LYS A 63 -8.19 7.77 -29.12
CA LYS A 63 -8.51 6.36 -29.48
C LYS A 63 -8.20 5.39 -28.34
N CYS A 64 -8.90 5.52 -27.21
CA CYS A 64 -8.63 4.79 -25.97
C CYS A 64 -8.87 3.25 -25.99
N GLY A 65 -8.80 2.59 -27.16
CA GLY A 65 -8.76 1.12 -27.31
C GLY A 65 -9.86 0.36 -26.55
N ASP A 66 -9.49 -0.82 -26.05
CA ASP A 66 -10.33 -1.69 -25.19
C ASP A 66 -10.61 -1.09 -23.79
N ASP A 67 -9.96 0.04 -23.50
CA ASP A 67 -9.88 0.67 -22.20
C ASP A 67 -10.95 1.77 -22.00
N ARG A 68 -11.89 1.87 -22.94
CA ARG A 68 -13.03 2.80 -22.95
C ARG A 68 -13.91 2.73 -21.72
N PHE A 69 -13.90 1.61 -20.99
CA PHE A 69 -14.70 1.45 -19.77
C PHE A 69 -13.96 1.85 -18.48
N ALA A 70 -12.64 1.97 -18.49
CA ALA A 70 -11.86 2.22 -17.28
C ALA A 70 -11.75 3.71 -16.89
N HIS A 71 -12.13 4.62 -17.79
CA HIS A 71 -12.03 6.06 -17.57
C HIS A 71 -13.24 6.81 -18.14
N VAL A 72 -13.33 8.07 -17.76
CA VAL A 72 -14.29 9.05 -18.30
C VAL A 72 -13.54 10.27 -18.81
N HIS A 73 -14.06 10.87 -19.87
CA HIS A 73 -13.62 12.19 -20.29
C HIS A 73 -14.58 13.22 -19.72
N VAL A 74 -14.06 14.23 -19.05
CA VAL A 74 -14.85 15.26 -18.37
C VAL A 74 -14.52 16.61 -18.97
N VAL A 75 -15.54 17.40 -19.28
CA VAL A 75 -15.38 18.84 -19.53
C VAL A 75 -15.56 19.55 -18.21
N TRP A 76 -14.62 20.44 -17.88
CA TRP A 76 -14.60 21.15 -16.61
C TRP A 76 -14.04 22.55 -16.77
N GLN A 77 -14.28 23.40 -15.77
CA GLN A 77 -13.97 24.81 -15.80
C GLN A 77 -13.00 25.20 -14.68
N ARG A 78 -11.95 25.95 -15.04
CA ARG A 78 -11.07 26.64 -14.09
C ARG A 78 -11.15 28.15 -14.33
N GLY A 79 -11.85 28.86 -13.46
CA GLY A 79 -12.08 30.29 -13.66
C GLY A 79 -12.75 30.54 -15.02
N PRO A 80 -12.16 31.32 -15.94
CA PRO A 80 -12.73 31.55 -17.28
C PRO A 80 -12.39 30.47 -18.31
N GLU A 81 -11.51 29.52 -17.98
CA GLU A 81 -11.00 28.53 -18.93
C GLU A 81 -11.87 27.27 -18.94
N LEU A 82 -12.19 26.78 -20.14
CA LEU A 82 -12.81 25.47 -20.34
C LEU A 82 -11.73 24.45 -20.70
N LEU A 83 -11.70 23.36 -19.95
CA LEU A 83 -10.68 22.33 -20.01
C LEU A 83 -11.32 20.96 -20.20
N ARG A 84 -10.50 19.98 -20.59
CA ARG A 84 -10.88 18.57 -20.57
C ARG A 84 -9.99 17.78 -19.63
N ALA A 85 -10.51 16.70 -19.07
CA ALA A 85 -9.73 15.75 -18.26
C ALA A 85 -10.04 14.32 -18.68
N ARG A 86 -9.03 13.45 -18.62
CA ARG A 86 -9.20 12.00 -18.60
C ARG A 86 -9.10 11.55 -17.15
N VAL A 87 -10.18 10.99 -16.61
CA VAL A 87 -10.22 10.53 -15.22
C VAL A 87 -10.47 9.03 -15.16
N ASP A 88 -9.55 8.30 -14.56
CA ASP A 88 -9.72 6.87 -14.29
C ASP A 88 -10.82 6.65 -13.24
N LYS A 89 -11.74 5.75 -13.53
CA LYS A 89 -12.87 5.42 -12.64
C LYS A 89 -12.42 4.76 -11.34
N ILE A 90 -11.33 4.00 -11.41
CA ILE A 90 -10.70 3.36 -10.26
C ILE A 90 -9.38 4.08 -10.00
N PRO A 91 -9.16 4.66 -8.79
CA PRO A 91 -7.87 5.24 -8.42
C PRO A 91 -6.72 4.23 -8.57
N ASN A 92 -5.51 4.72 -8.84
CA ASN A 92 -4.30 3.90 -8.97
C ASN A 92 -3.97 3.11 -7.68
N PHE A 93 -4.33 3.63 -6.51
CA PHE A 93 -4.11 2.98 -5.22
C PHE A 93 -5.16 1.91 -4.86
N GLU A 94 -6.19 1.70 -5.68
CA GLU A 94 -7.22 0.68 -5.45
C GLU A 94 -7.00 -0.59 -6.28
N VAL A 95 -7.65 -1.66 -5.82
CA VAL A 95 -7.66 -2.92 -6.56
C VAL A 95 -8.43 -2.73 -7.87
N GLY A 96 -7.70 -2.58 -8.98
CA GLY A 96 -8.24 -2.44 -10.33
C GLY A 96 -7.76 -1.18 -11.06
N GLY A 97 -7.03 -0.29 -10.38
CA GLY A 97 -6.49 0.95 -10.93
C GLY A 97 -5.49 0.76 -12.08
N ARG A 98 -5.38 1.76 -12.96
CA ARG A 98 -4.74 1.66 -14.29
C ARG A 98 -3.21 1.65 -14.34
N GLN A 99 -2.50 1.86 -13.22
CA GLN A 99 -1.04 1.59 -13.17
C GLN A 99 -0.69 0.13 -13.47
N ARG A 100 -1.69 -0.77 -13.57
CA ARG A 100 -1.54 -2.21 -13.79
C ARG A 100 -1.09 -2.65 -15.16
N TYR A 101 -1.10 -1.82 -16.22
CA TYR A 101 -0.75 -2.26 -17.57
C TYR A 101 0.29 -1.34 -18.23
N GLN A 102 1.56 -1.72 -18.15
CA GLN A 102 2.66 -1.09 -18.89
C GLN A 102 3.28 -2.14 -19.81
N ASN A 103 3.49 -1.79 -21.09
CA ASN A 103 4.21 -2.63 -22.06
C ASN A 103 3.66 -4.06 -22.24
N GLY A 104 2.34 -4.24 -22.25
CA GLY A 104 1.73 -5.54 -22.54
C GLY A 104 1.74 -6.55 -21.39
N ARG A 105 2.15 -6.14 -20.18
CA ARG A 105 2.15 -6.97 -18.97
C ARG A 105 1.28 -6.35 -17.88
N TYR A 106 0.53 -7.21 -17.20
CA TYR A 106 -0.02 -6.87 -15.89
C TYR A 106 1.14 -6.80 -14.90
N LEU A 107 1.36 -5.65 -14.25
CA LEU A 107 2.31 -5.58 -13.13
C LEU A 107 1.80 -6.52 -12.04
N GLU A 108 2.62 -7.50 -11.63
CA GLU A 108 2.37 -8.28 -10.42
C GLU A 108 2.16 -7.32 -9.24
N VAL A 109 1.34 -7.71 -8.28
CA VAL A 109 0.91 -6.88 -7.16
C VAL A 109 2.08 -6.64 -6.20
N GLU A 110 3.02 -5.77 -6.59
CA GLU A 110 4.01 -5.19 -5.69
C GLU A 110 3.42 -3.94 -5.06
N ALA A 111 2.47 -4.17 -4.15
CA ALA A 111 1.88 -3.21 -3.24
C ALA A 111 1.14 -2.00 -3.87
N VAL A 112 0.00 -1.69 -3.26
CA VAL A 112 -0.50 -0.31 -3.14
C VAL A 112 0.70 0.64 -3.02
N GLU A 113 0.74 1.77 -3.75
CA GLU A 113 1.83 2.75 -3.63
C GLU A 113 2.29 2.83 -2.16
N PRO A 114 3.54 2.42 -1.86
CA PRO A 114 3.99 2.29 -0.49
C PRO A 114 3.82 3.61 0.23
N PHE A 115 2.89 3.67 1.18
CA PHE A 115 2.87 4.78 2.11
C PHE A 115 4.14 4.67 2.95
N ARG A 116 5.11 5.55 2.67
CA ARG A 116 6.44 5.56 3.28
C ARG A 116 6.70 6.92 3.87
N SER A 117 7.13 6.95 5.11
CA SER A 117 7.66 8.16 5.73
C SER A 117 8.90 7.82 6.55
N ARG A 118 9.71 8.83 6.86
CA ARG A 118 10.81 8.65 7.81
C ARG A 118 10.29 8.17 9.18
N ASP A 119 9.06 8.54 9.54
CA ASP A 119 8.46 8.16 10.80
C ASP A 119 7.96 6.71 10.79
N THR A 120 7.53 6.16 9.65
CA THR A 120 7.24 4.71 9.54
C THR A 120 8.49 3.88 9.78
N ASP A 121 9.63 4.29 9.21
CA ASP A 121 10.90 3.57 9.34
C ASP A 121 11.41 3.61 10.80
N ARG A 122 11.34 4.79 11.43
CA ARG A 122 11.67 4.97 12.86
C ARG A 122 10.73 4.18 13.78
N LEU A 123 9.45 4.15 13.45
CA LEU A 123 8.45 3.39 14.22
C LEU A 123 8.80 1.91 14.26
N LEU A 124 9.22 1.33 13.13
CA LEU A 124 9.61 -0.09 13.06
C LEU A 124 10.83 -0.36 13.96
N ALA A 125 11.88 0.43 13.84
CA ALA A 125 13.09 0.25 14.64
C ALA A 125 12.84 0.48 16.15
N GLY A 126 12.01 1.46 16.52
CA GLY A 126 11.55 1.64 17.89
C GLY A 126 10.71 0.48 18.43
N SER A 127 9.80 -0.07 17.60
CA SER A 127 8.98 -1.23 17.97
C SER A 127 9.82 -2.51 18.13
N VAL A 128 10.88 -2.67 17.33
CA VAL A 128 11.86 -3.75 17.50
C VAL A 128 12.57 -3.60 18.85
N LEU A 129 12.97 -2.38 19.21
CA LEU A 129 13.61 -2.12 20.50
C LEU A 129 12.71 -2.45 21.70
N GLU A 130 11.45 -1.99 21.69
CA GLU A 130 10.47 -2.33 22.73
C GLU A 130 10.30 -3.86 22.88
N TRP A 131 10.22 -4.59 21.76
CA TRP A 131 10.17 -6.06 21.78
C TRP A 131 11.42 -6.67 22.40
N LEU A 132 12.62 -6.19 22.04
CA LEU A 132 13.89 -6.67 22.60
C LEU A 132 13.99 -6.42 24.12
N CYS A 133 13.36 -5.35 24.60
CA CYS A 133 13.28 -4.99 26.03
C CYS A 133 12.15 -5.73 26.77
N GLY A 134 11.29 -6.47 26.07
CA GLY A 134 10.13 -7.17 26.66
C GLY A 134 8.92 -6.27 26.93
N GLU A 135 8.91 -5.05 26.39
CA GLU A 135 7.79 -4.11 26.48
C GLU A 135 6.72 -4.41 25.42
N ALA A 136 7.09 -5.09 24.33
CA ALA A 136 6.15 -5.63 23.33
C ALA A 136 6.12 -7.16 23.36
N GLU A 137 4.91 -7.74 23.29
CA GLU A 137 4.71 -9.20 23.35
C GLU A 137 5.20 -9.94 22.10
N LYS A 138 5.21 -9.25 20.95
CA LYS A 138 5.50 -9.86 19.64
C LYS A 138 6.55 -9.05 18.91
N CYS A 139 7.42 -9.77 18.21
CA CYS A 139 8.36 -9.15 17.30
C CYS A 139 7.58 -8.51 16.15
N PRO A 140 7.77 -7.21 15.86
CA PRO A 140 7.12 -6.56 14.72
C PRO A 140 7.67 -7.04 13.37
N LEU A 141 8.82 -7.73 13.37
CA LEU A 141 9.34 -8.42 12.19
C LEU A 141 8.73 -9.84 12.08
N PRO A 142 8.46 -10.36 10.86
CA PRO A 142 7.90 -11.69 10.67
C PRO A 142 8.77 -12.80 11.29
N GLN A 143 8.27 -13.46 12.35
CA GLN A 143 9.02 -14.47 13.12
C GLN A 143 9.51 -15.68 12.30
N LYS A 144 8.81 -16.06 11.22
CA LYS A 144 9.10 -17.29 10.47
C LYS A 144 10.31 -17.18 9.54
N ASP A 145 10.80 -15.96 9.30
CA ASP A 145 11.67 -15.69 8.17
C ASP A 145 12.90 -14.87 8.53
N VAL A 146 13.30 -14.75 9.80
CA VAL A 146 14.50 -13.99 10.20
C VAL A 146 15.76 -14.36 9.37
N LYS A 147 15.94 -15.64 9.02
CA LYS A 147 17.00 -16.11 8.11
C LYS A 147 16.69 -15.95 6.61
N ARG A 148 15.41 -15.90 6.23
CA ARG A 148 14.92 -15.82 4.85
C ARG A 148 14.73 -14.37 4.38
N TRP A 149 14.49 -13.45 5.31
CA TRP A 149 14.34 -12.02 5.11
C TRP A 149 15.60 -11.42 4.51
N LYS A 150 16.77 -11.82 5.03
CA LYS A 150 18.10 -11.51 4.45
C LYS A 150 18.30 -11.99 3.01
N ALA A 151 17.52 -12.96 2.54
CA ALA A 151 17.75 -13.66 1.27
C ALA A 151 16.67 -13.41 0.20
N GLN A 152 15.50 -12.85 0.56
CA GLN A 152 14.35 -12.79 -0.35
C GLN A 152 13.57 -11.46 -0.36
N HIS A 153 13.82 -10.51 0.54
CA HIS A 153 13.06 -9.27 0.57
C HIS A 153 13.96 -8.04 0.62
N ASP A 154 13.64 -7.05 -0.22
CA ASP A 154 14.02 -5.66 0.03
C ASP A 154 13.61 -5.29 1.47
N ASP A 155 14.46 -4.56 2.20
CA ASP A 155 14.46 -4.26 3.65
C ASP A 155 13.14 -3.75 4.33
N TYR A 156 11.94 -4.22 3.97
CA TYR A 156 10.65 -3.63 4.34
C TYR A 156 9.74 -4.58 5.14
N ALA A 157 9.06 -4.03 6.15
CA ALA A 157 7.94 -4.65 6.86
C ALA A 157 6.61 -4.01 6.44
N THR A 158 5.55 -4.82 6.44
CA THR A 158 4.18 -4.38 6.16
C THR A 158 3.37 -4.28 7.44
N PHE A 159 2.55 -3.24 7.54
CA PHE A 159 1.60 -3.01 8.62
C PHE A 159 0.21 -2.83 8.04
N ASP A 160 -0.80 -3.38 8.69
CA ASP A 160 -2.18 -3.01 8.40
C ASP A 160 -2.43 -1.59 8.93
N SER A 161 -2.90 -0.70 8.07
CA SER A 161 -3.22 0.68 8.47
C SER A 161 -4.51 0.78 9.29
N GLY A 162 -5.34 -0.26 9.32
CA GLY A 162 -6.70 -0.20 9.86
C GLY A 162 -7.71 0.53 8.95
N HIS A 163 -7.25 1.12 7.85
CA HIS A 163 -8.06 1.83 6.86
C HIS A 163 -8.15 1.08 5.52
N GLY A 164 -7.89 -0.23 5.53
CA GLY A 164 -7.98 -1.09 4.35
C GLY A 164 -6.83 -0.92 3.36
N PHE A 165 -5.68 -0.40 3.82
CA PHE A 165 -4.45 -0.36 3.04
C PHE A 165 -3.25 -0.76 3.89
N ILE A 166 -2.14 -1.07 3.22
CA ILE A 166 -0.91 -1.51 3.89
C ILE A 166 0.08 -0.35 3.94
N VAL A 167 0.70 -0.16 5.10
CA VAL A 167 1.85 0.73 5.29
C VAL A 167 3.13 -0.08 5.18
N LEU A 168 4.15 0.50 4.55
CA LEU A 168 5.46 -0.12 4.36
C LEU A 168 6.50 0.69 5.13
N ALA A 169 7.24 0.04 6.03
CA ALA A 169 8.37 0.66 6.71
C ALA A 169 9.66 -0.10 6.40
N ARG A 170 10.75 0.62 6.22
CA ARG A 170 12.08 0.03 6.07
C ARG A 170 12.67 -0.29 7.44
N ALA A 171 13.20 -1.49 7.63
CA ALA A 171 14.00 -1.80 8.82
C ALA A 171 15.39 -1.18 8.66
N SER A 172 15.87 -0.52 9.72
CA SER A 172 17.27 -0.14 9.78
C SER A 172 18.16 -1.37 9.90
N ALA A 173 19.42 -1.23 9.47
CA ALA A 173 20.40 -2.28 9.59
C ALA A 173 20.59 -2.72 11.05
N ALA A 174 20.62 -1.77 12.00
CA ALA A 174 20.74 -2.06 13.42
C ALA A 174 19.53 -2.82 13.96
N ALA A 175 18.31 -2.45 13.56
CA ALA A 175 17.10 -3.16 13.97
C ALA A 175 17.10 -4.60 13.45
N LEU A 176 17.49 -4.79 12.19
CA LEU A 176 17.60 -6.12 11.60
C LEU A 176 18.67 -6.97 12.30
N GLU A 177 19.85 -6.39 12.57
CA GLU A 177 20.94 -7.08 13.26
C GLU A 177 20.55 -7.48 14.69
N ALA A 178 19.94 -6.57 15.45
CA ALA A 178 19.48 -6.83 16.81
C ALA A 178 18.42 -7.92 16.88
N ALA A 179 17.44 -7.92 15.96
CA ALA A 179 16.43 -8.96 15.89
C ALA A 179 17.03 -10.34 15.52
N ASN A 180 17.96 -10.37 14.57
CA ASN A 180 18.68 -11.59 14.18
C ASN A 180 19.51 -12.16 15.34
N ALA A 181 20.27 -11.30 16.02
CA ALA A 181 21.12 -11.69 17.13
C ALA A 181 20.28 -12.23 18.30
N ARG A 182 19.14 -11.59 18.59
CA ARG A 182 18.19 -12.11 19.60
C ARG A 182 17.66 -13.49 19.24
N ALA A 183 17.21 -13.69 18.00
CA ALA A 183 16.71 -14.99 17.54
C ALA A 183 17.79 -16.09 17.64
N LYS A 184 19.06 -15.76 17.31
CA LYS A 184 20.21 -16.67 17.48
C LYS A 184 20.42 -17.04 18.95
N ALA A 185 20.36 -16.06 19.86
CA ALA A 185 20.50 -16.30 21.29
C ALA A 185 19.37 -17.20 21.84
N ASP A 186 18.11 -16.96 21.45
CA ASP A 186 16.97 -17.78 21.89
C ASP A 186 17.11 -19.24 21.43
N ILE A 187 17.59 -19.48 20.20
CA ILE A 187 17.88 -20.84 19.69
C ILE A 187 18.98 -21.51 20.51
N ALA A 188 20.07 -20.81 20.81
CA ALA A 188 21.19 -21.36 21.58
C ALA A 188 20.77 -21.69 23.02
N LEU A 189 19.99 -20.81 23.67
CA LEU A 189 19.44 -21.04 25.00
C LEU A 189 18.46 -22.22 25.02
N ALA A 190 17.61 -22.35 24.00
CA ALA A 190 16.70 -23.50 23.87
C ALA A 190 17.48 -24.82 23.69
N ALA A 191 18.56 -24.81 22.89
CA ALA A 191 19.44 -25.96 22.72
C ALA A 191 20.12 -26.36 24.05
N LEU A 192 20.64 -25.38 24.80
CA LEU A 192 21.22 -25.59 26.13
C LEU A 192 20.20 -26.15 27.12
N ALA A 193 18.99 -25.59 27.19
CA ALA A 193 17.92 -26.06 28.07
C ALA A 193 17.51 -27.51 27.75
N LYS A 194 17.37 -27.83 26.46
CA LYS A 194 17.10 -29.21 25.99
C LYS A 194 18.22 -30.17 26.37
N ARG A 195 19.48 -29.73 26.33
CA ARG A 195 20.65 -30.53 26.70
C ARG A 195 20.72 -30.77 28.22
N LYS A 196 20.45 -29.75 29.04
CA LYS A 196 20.38 -29.85 30.52
C LYS A 196 19.24 -30.75 31.00
N GLY A 197 18.13 -30.82 30.26
CA GLY A 197 16.96 -31.63 30.61
C GLY A 197 16.99 -33.09 30.16
N LYS A 198 17.97 -33.53 29.37
CA LYS A 198 18.13 -34.94 28.99
C LYS A 198 19.20 -35.60 29.86
N ARG A 199 19.06 -36.90 30.13
CA ARG A 199 20.14 -37.74 30.65
C ARG A 199 20.29 -38.90 29.67
N PRO A 200 21.49 -39.18 29.13
CA PRO A 200 21.65 -40.23 28.13
C PRO A 200 21.41 -41.58 28.81
N THR A 201 20.60 -42.42 28.17
CA THR A 201 20.21 -43.75 28.68
C THR A 201 21.04 -44.89 28.09
N ASP A 202 21.86 -44.61 27.07
CA ASP A 202 22.75 -45.57 26.40
C ASP A 202 24.20 -45.02 26.31
N PRO A 203 25.24 -45.83 26.57
CA PRO A 203 26.65 -45.48 26.43
C PRO A 203 27.09 -44.96 25.04
N THR A 204 26.46 -45.37 23.94
CA THR A 204 26.74 -44.84 22.59
C THR A 204 26.26 -43.40 22.44
N GLU A 205 25.14 -43.08 23.10
CA GLU A 205 24.61 -41.73 23.22
C GLU A 205 25.50 -40.88 24.14
N ALA A 206 26.03 -41.47 25.23
CA ALA A 206 26.98 -40.82 26.13
C ALA A 206 28.31 -40.42 25.44
N MET A 207 28.82 -41.24 24.50
CA MET A 207 30.01 -40.91 23.71
C MET A 207 29.75 -39.76 22.70
N ARG A 208 28.56 -39.71 22.08
CA ARG A 208 28.14 -38.53 21.28
C ARG A 208 27.90 -37.29 22.16
N TRP A 209 27.49 -37.48 23.42
CA TRP A 209 27.35 -36.41 24.40
C TRP A 209 28.70 -35.79 24.78
N GLU A 210 29.76 -36.59 24.90
CA GLU A 210 31.12 -36.12 25.20
C GLU A 210 31.72 -35.23 24.09
N TRP A 211 31.40 -35.49 22.81
CA TRP A 211 31.95 -34.71 21.68
C TRP A 211 31.37 -33.29 21.53
N GLN A 212 30.22 -33.02 22.13
CA GLN A 212 29.66 -31.68 22.28
C GLN A 212 29.45 -31.46 23.77
N SER A 213 30.51 -31.06 24.48
CA SER A 213 30.44 -30.85 25.92
C SER A 213 29.35 -29.82 26.25
N LEU A 214 28.69 -30.00 27.40
CA LEU A 214 27.76 -28.99 27.93
C LEU A 214 28.42 -27.62 28.04
N GLU A 215 29.73 -27.59 28.32
CA GLU A 215 30.56 -26.38 28.33
C GLU A 215 30.64 -25.71 26.96
N GLY A 216 30.80 -26.48 25.86
CA GLY A 216 30.80 -25.93 24.51
C GLY A 216 29.45 -25.30 24.13
N ILE A 217 28.34 -25.97 24.45
CA ILE A 217 26.99 -25.41 24.19
C ILE A 217 26.69 -24.21 25.08
N GLN A 218 27.17 -24.21 26.33
CA GLN A 218 27.07 -23.07 27.22
C GLN A 218 27.86 -21.88 26.68
N ALA A 219 29.11 -22.08 26.23
CA ALA A 219 29.95 -21.03 25.64
C ALA A 219 29.34 -20.46 24.34
N GLU A 220 28.74 -21.30 23.49
CA GLU A 220 27.99 -20.86 22.31
C GLU A 220 26.78 -20.00 22.69
N ALA A 221 26.02 -20.41 23.72
CA ALA A 221 24.88 -19.63 24.22
C ALA A 221 25.32 -18.29 24.81
N ASP A 222 26.39 -18.27 25.61
CA ASP A 222 26.91 -17.05 26.22
C ASP A 222 27.44 -16.06 25.17
N THR A 223 28.10 -16.58 24.13
CA THR A 223 28.55 -15.78 22.98
C THR A 223 27.35 -15.17 22.25
N ALA A 224 26.33 -15.97 21.93
CA ALA A 224 25.13 -15.49 21.24
C ALA A 224 24.36 -14.45 22.06
N VAL A 225 24.28 -14.61 23.39
CA VAL A 225 23.67 -13.62 24.29
C VAL A 225 24.48 -12.32 24.31
N THR A 226 25.81 -12.42 24.29
CA THR A 226 26.69 -11.24 24.25
C THR A 226 26.53 -10.47 22.94
N GLU A 227 26.51 -11.15 21.80
CA GLU A 227 26.22 -10.56 20.48
C GLU A 227 24.84 -9.88 20.47
N ALA A 228 23.80 -10.54 21.01
CA ALA A 228 22.45 -9.98 21.09
C ALA A 228 22.38 -8.71 21.94
N ARG A 229 23.13 -8.65 23.05
CA ARG A 229 23.24 -7.44 23.88
C ARG A 229 23.92 -6.31 23.13
N ALA A 230 25.06 -6.58 22.48
CA ALA A 230 25.78 -5.58 21.71
C ALA A 230 24.92 -5.00 20.56
N ALA A 231 24.21 -5.85 19.83
CA ALA A 231 23.33 -5.41 18.74
C ALA A 231 22.12 -4.62 19.26
N ARG A 232 21.53 -5.01 20.40
CA ARG A 232 20.48 -4.22 21.06
C ARG A 232 21.01 -2.85 21.48
N ASP A 233 22.20 -2.78 22.06
CA ASP A 233 22.79 -1.53 22.53
C ASP A 233 23.12 -0.59 21.35
N ALA A 234 23.52 -1.13 20.20
CA ALA A 234 23.67 -0.38 18.95
C ALA A 234 22.33 0.19 18.46
N LEU A 235 21.24 -0.60 18.52
CA LEU A 235 19.89 -0.11 18.18
C LEU A 235 19.42 0.97 19.17
N ILE A 236 19.71 0.83 20.46
CA ILE A 236 19.42 1.86 21.47
C ILE A 236 20.13 3.16 21.09
N ALA A 237 21.40 3.09 20.71
CA ALA A 237 22.16 4.27 20.29
C ALA A 237 21.52 4.94 19.06
N GLU A 238 21.14 4.16 18.03
CA GLU A 238 20.45 4.66 16.84
C GLU A 238 19.11 5.36 17.19
N VAL A 239 18.27 4.70 17.99
CA VAL A 239 16.97 5.27 18.42
C VAL A 239 17.17 6.53 19.27
N THR A 240 18.18 6.55 20.13
CA THR A 240 18.51 7.70 20.98
C THR A 240 19.02 8.88 20.13
N GLU A 241 19.82 8.62 19.10
CA GLU A 241 20.36 9.64 18.19
C GLU A 241 19.24 10.41 17.46
N TRP A 242 18.09 9.78 17.22
CA TRP A 242 16.97 10.48 16.60
C TRP A 242 16.46 11.66 17.45
N GLY A 243 16.71 11.65 18.76
CA GLY A 243 16.36 12.75 19.65
C GLY A 243 14.85 13.00 19.77
N VAL A 244 14.02 11.99 19.50
CA VAL A 244 12.55 12.05 19.53
C VAL A 244 12.00 10.86 20.30
N ALA A 245 10.90 11.05 21.03
CA ALA A 245 10.28 9.94 21.76
C ALA A 245 9.52 9.03 20.79
N LEU A 246 9.49 7.72 21.10
CA LEU A 246 8.74 6.75 20.29
C LEU A 246 7.22 7.02 20.31
N ALA A 247 6.70 7.59 21.40
CA ALA A 247 5.31 8.03 21.48
C ALA A 247 5.01 9.12 20.44
N ASP A 248 5.90 10.10 20.27
CA ASP A 248 5.75 11.16 19.27
C ASP A 248 5.81 10.59 17.84
N ILE A 249 6.69 9.61 17.60
CA ILE A 249 6.76 8.90 16.31
C ILE A 249 5.44 8.16 16.02
N ARG A 250 4.85 7.51 17.04
CA ARG A 250 3.55 6.82 16.91
C ARG A 250 2.43 7.80 16.58
N GLU A 251 2.38 8.92 17.27
CA GLU A 251 1.40 9.97 17.02
C GLU A 251 1.54 10.54 15.60
N ALA A 252 2.77 10.87 15.19
CA ALA A 252 3.07 11.33 13.84
C ALA A 252 2.67 10.30 12.77
N HIS A 253 2.98 9.01 13.01
CA HIS A 253 2.56 7.92 12.13
C HIS A 253 1.03 7.82 12.00
N ASN A 254 0.30 7.89 13.11
CA ASN A 254 -1.16 7.84 13.09
C ASN A 254 -1.75 9.01 12.30
N HIS A 255 -1.27 10.23 12.54
CA HIS A 255 -1.69 11.40 11.76
C HIS A 255 -1.42 11.26 10.26
N LEU A 256 -0.26 10.70 9.91
CA LEU A 256 0.12 10.41 8.54
C LEU A 256 -0.83 9.39 7.88
N VAL A 257 -1.16 8.31 8.59
CA VAL A 257 -2.11 7.28 8.13
C VAL A 257 -3.52 7.86 7.96
N GLU A 258 -3.99 8.64 8.93
CA GLU A 258 -5.31 9.30 8.88
C GLU A 258 -5.39 10.30 7.72
N ALA A 259 -4.34 11.09 7.51
CA ALA A 259 -4.28 12.05 6.41
C ALA A 259 -4.33 11.35 5.04
N GLU A 260 -3.61 10.24 4.88
CA GLU A 260 -3.64 9.41 3.67
C GLU A 260 -5.00 8.73 3.46
N ALA A 261 -5.61 8.22 4.54
CA ALA A 261 -6.96 7.66 4.49
C ALA A 261 -7.98 8.72 4.03
N ALA A 262 -7.89 9.94 4.57
CA ALA A 262 -8.74 11.06 4.18
C ALA A 262 -8.50 11.47 2.72
N ARG A 263 -7.24 11.51 2.26
CA ARG A 263 -6.89 11.75 0.84
C ARG A 263 -7.55 10.72 -0.07
N ARG A 264 -7.41 9.43 0.23
CA ARG A 264 -8.03 8.36 -0.56
C ARG A 264 -9.55 8.48 -0.61
N GLU A 265 -10.17 8.84 0.51
CA GLU A 265 -11.61 9.05 0.53
C GLU A 265 -12.04 10.26 -0.31
N ARG A 266 -11.30 11.37 -0.30
CA ARG A 266 -11.55 12.49 -1.21
C ARG A 266 -11.45 12.06 -2.68
N HIS A 267 -10.44 11.27 -3.03
CA HIS A 267 -10.31 10.69 -4.38
C HIS A 267 -11.52 9.84 -4.78
N ARG A 268 -12.06 9.02 -3.86
CA ARG A 268 -13.27 8.24 -4.10
C ARG A 268 -14.49 9.13 -4.24
N ALA A 269 -14.65 10.09 -3.34
CA ALA A 269 -15.77 11.02 -3.34
C ALA A 269 -15.83 11.85 -4.64
N ALA A 270 -14.70 12.40 -5.07
CA ALA A 270 -14.59 13.10 -6.34
C ALA A 270 -15.01 12.20 -7.52
N ARG A 271 -14.56 10.94 -7.58
CA ARG A 271 -14.96 10.01 -8.65
C ARG A 271 -16.43 9.62 -8.60
N ARG A 272 -17.00 9.46 -7.41
CA ARG A 272 -18.45 9.23 -7.24
C ARG A 272 -19.25 10.40 -7.78
N SER A 273 -18.86 11.64 -7.47
CA SER A 273 -19.56 12.83 -8.00
C SER A 273 -19.44 12.95 -9.53
N LEU A 274 -18.34 12.50 -10.13
CA LEU A 274 -18.24 12.44 -11.60
C LEU A 274 -19.24 11.45 -12.23
N GLY A 275 -19.65 10.40 -11.50
CA GLY A 275 -20.66 9.44 -11.95
C GLY A 275 -22.08 10.01 -11.98
N GLU A 276 -22.33 11.11 -11.28
CA GLU A 276 -23.62 11.81 -11.22
C GLU A 276 -23.73 12.92 -12.27
N LEU A 277 -22.64 13.23 -12.96
CA LEU A 277 -22.60 14.27 -13.97
C LEU A 277 -23.44 13.89 -15.21
N PRO A 278 -24.08 14.88 -15.86
CA PRO A 278 -24.78 14.64 -17.09
C PRO A 278 -23.81 14.25 -18.21
N GLN A 279 -24.28 13.40 -19.12
CA GLN A 279 -23.60 13.19 -20.39
C GLN A 279 -23.80 14.40 -21.30
N LEU A 280 -22.71 15.00 -21.76
CA LEU A 280 -22.71 16.09 -22.72
C LEU A 280 -22.65 15.54 -24.14
N PHE A 281 -23.56 16.01 -24.98
CA PHE A 281 -23.56 15.72 -26.40
C PHE A 281 -22.82 16.81 -27.16
N ILE A 282 -21.92 16.38 -28.04
CA ILE A 282 -21.11 17.23 -28.91
C ILE A 282 -21.59 17.00 -30.34
N ALA A 283 -21.81 18.09 -31.08
CA ALA A 283 -22.22 18.00 -32.47
C ALA A 283 -21.08 17.39 -33.32
N VAL A 284 -21.43 16.39 -34.13
CA VAL A 284 -20.55 15.73 -35.10
C VAL A 284 -20.58 16.49 -36.41
#